data_AF-A0AAI8BU17-F1
#
_entry.id   AF-A0AAI8BU17-F1
#
_cell.length_a   1.000
_cell.length_b   1.000
_cell.length_c   1.000
_cell.angle_alpha   90.00
_cell.angle_beta   90.00
_cell.angle_gamma   90.00
#
_symmetry.space_group_name_H-M   'P 1'
#
loop_
_entity.id
_entity.type
_entity.pdbx_description
1 polymer ?
#
loop_
_entity_poly.entity_id
_entity_poly.type
_entity_poly.pdbx_seq_one_letter_code
_entity_poly.pdbx_strand_id
1 'polypeptide(L)'
;MKTKLSLLLFLSIACFTYAQLNSVGNVSLQFGSHVTAPKGDVIKVAGEVDGVRYALAKHKKKFFIQTFDASSNDYLKCSKELKIEKIGKARVNIEDMEIIDGKPYIFGNYYDKKAKQDIFAAFPIKSNLTLGKPIKAVAIDVEKKSKRGYFFYKPSYDERNYIVTYVTVRSWEESLTYDVTLLNGDMETVFTKHNEQVFKDRKDLDFSFDDFIANEYGDVFVVISDSYRDKKKRTTVTRLMIHAYYANNNYEMTEIPVDLKGKKVVNCNMLNTLQGRLQLVGFYSNLTKRGRSEYRIEGIFNVSVDTETNSVVKNNFNTFTYDVKKKLIGERRAKKGKNLLPFYRNTHIIERDNGGIIVMSEFYQTFVGQSSGIGPLAFTPITYITNEVIVSAMDAEGNLEWSNVLPKEQKVTVTQLSIGFFAVGGGNGVNIAAGFMFPLGVLNEGPEYLSSIAMYEKGKLSVIVNDDPKNIGITEMDDMRKVRNVKKMIPVLFEFDDATGKMTRTDPDEYKKKQLVLRPAITYRKAPGEYVIFASNKDKKNLGTLYLN
;
A
#
# COMPACT_ATOMS: atom_id res chain seq x y z
N MET A 1 -25.73 73.61 -24.75
CA MET A 1 -24.47 72.85 -24.57
C MET A 1 -24.76 71.38 -24.77
N LYS A 2 -24.08 70.76 -25.74
CA LYS A 2 -24.24 69.37 -26.17
C LYS A 2 -23.12 68.51 -25.55
N THR A 3 -23.53 67.40 -24.94
CA THR A 3 -23.01 66.02 -25.10
C THR A 3 -21.59 65.58 -24.68
N LYS A 4 -21.59 64.44 -23.94
CA LYS A 4 -20.79 63.18 -24.13
C LYS A 4 -19.28 63.26 -23.77
N LEU A 5 -18.57 62.20 -23.33
CA LEU A 5 -18.78 60.77 -23.14
C LEU A 5 -17.63 60.22 -22.27
N SER A 6 -17.93 59.18 -21.50
CA SER A 6 -17.12 58.02 -21.08
C SER A 6 -15.63 57.93 -21.45
N LEU A 7 -14.80 57.60 -20.45
CA LEU A 7 -13.92 56.43 -20.55
C LEU A 7 -13.64 55.83 -19.15
N LEU A 8 -14.48 54.88 -18.75
CA LEU A 8 -14.17 53.90 -17.71
C LEU A 8 -13.04 52.98 -18.23
N LEU A 9 -11.87 53.02 -17.60
CA LEU A 9 -10.87 51.96 -17.76
C LEU A 9 -11.25 50.81 -16.81
N PHE A 10 -12.06 49.89 -17.30
CA PHE A 10 -12.31 48.61 -16.64
C PHE A 10 -10.99 47.83 -16.56
N LEU A 11 -10.35 47.84 -15.39
CA LEU A 11 -9.37 46.82 -15.04
C LEU A 11 -10.17 45.56 -14.70
N SER A 12 -10.52 44.79 -15.73
CA SER A 12 -11.02 43.42 -15.56
C SER A 12 -9.88 42.56 -15.01
N ILE A 13 -9.72 42.55 -13.68
CA ILE A 13 -9.09 41.43 -12.99
C ILE A 13 -10.05 40.26 -13.23
N ALA A 14 -9.81 39.53 -14.32
CA ALA A 14 -10.34 38.20 -14.49
C ALA A 14 -9.73 37.33 -13.39
N CYS A 15 -10.36 37.33 -12.22
CA CYS A 15 -10.27 36.20 -11.31
C CYS A 15 -10.81 35.01 -12.08
N PHE A 16 -9.93 34.28 -12.77
CA PHE A 16 -10.21 32.90 -13.16
C PHE A 16 -10.35 32.12 -11.85
N THR A 17 -11.53 32.15 -11.26
CA THR A 17 -11.97 31.14 -10.30
C THR A 17 -12.07 29.85 -11.09
N TYR A 18 -10.95 29.15 -11.21
CA TYR A 18 -10.94 27.78 -11.70
C TYR A 18 -11.81 26.97 -10.73
N ALA A 19 -12.99 26.56 -11.20
CA ALA A 19 -13.89 25.73 -10.41
C ALA A 19 -13.15 24.45 -10.00
N GLN A 20 -12.97 24.27 -8.69
CA GLN A 20 -12.49 23.02 -8.12
C GLN A 20 -13.57 21.95 -8.33
N LEU A 21 -13.13 20.69 -8.46
CA LEU A 21 -14.05 19.57 -8.37
C LEU A 21 -14.49 19.47 -6.90
N ASN A 22 -15.74 19.81 -6.63
CA ASN A 22 -16.26 19.88 -5.27
C ASN A 22 -16.99 18.60 -4.85
N SER A 23 -17.39 17.76 -5.81
CA SER A 23 -18.06 16.48 -5.56
C SER A 23 -17.98 15.53 -6.75
N VAL A 24 -18.13 14.24 -6.49
CA VAL A 24 -18.42 13.17 -7.46
C VAL A 24 -19.43 12.24 -6.81
N GLY A 25 -20.66 12.19 -7.33
CA GLY A 25 -21.75 11.43 -6.70
C GLY A 25 -22.00 11.87 -5.26
N ASN A 26 -22.07 10.90 -4.34
CA ASN A 26 -22.25 11.18 -2.91
C ASN A 26 -20.96 11.57 -2.19
N VAL A 27 -19.85 11.78 -2.89
CA VAL A 27 -18.58 12.16 -2.26
C VAL A 27 -18.30 13.63 -2.50
N SER A 28 -18.02 14.36 -1.42
CA SER A 28 -17.55 15.74 -1.45
C SER A 28 -16.04 15.83 -1.34
N LEU A 29 -15.43 16.73 -2.11
CA LEU A 29 -14.00 16.99 -2.14
C LEU A 29 -13.74 18.45 -1.78
N GLN A 30 -13.03 18.67 -0.69
CA GLN A 30 -12.70 20.02 -0.19
C GLN A 30 -11.20 20.22 -0.22
N PHE A 31 -10.69 20.98 -1.19
CA PHE A 31 -9.27 21.27 -1.33
C PHE A 31 -8.90 22.60 -0.71
N GLY A 32 -7.80 22.63 0.02
CA GLY A 32 -7.20 23.86 0.51
C GLY A 32 -6.45 24.61 -0.58
N SER A 33 -5.65 25.59 -0.17
CA SER A 33 -4.79 26.37 -1.06
C SER A 33 -3.74 25.54 -1.79
N HIS A 34 -3.24 26.11 -2.89
CA HIS A 34 -2.14 25.53 -3.65
C HIS A 34 -0.86 25.47 -2.81
N VAL A 35 -0.20 24.31 -2.80
CA VAL A 35 1.11 24.11 -2.19
C VAL A 35 2.16 24.92 -2.96
N THR A 36 2.63 26.00 -2.34
CA THR A 36 3.63 26.93 -2.88
C THR A 36 5.06 26.63 -2.41
N ALA A 37 5.29 25.43 -1.87
CA ALA A 37 6.60 25.02 -1.39
C ALA A 37 7.65 25.11 -2.53
N PRO A 38 8.81 25.75 -2.31
CA PRO A 38 9.82 25.91 -3.35
C PRO A 38 10.44 24.56 -3.78
N LYS A 39 10.41 23.57 -2.87
CA LYS A 39 10.91 22.20 -3.08
C LYS A 39 10.08 21.21 -2.26
N GLY A 40 10.02 19.96 -2.75
CA GLY A 40 9.35 18.84 -2.10
C GLY A 40 7.97 18.58 -2.70
N ASP A 41 7.74 17.36 -3.15
CA ASP A 41 6.41 16.85 -3.49
C ASP A 41 5.91 15.92 -2.39
N VAL A 42 4.69 16.09 -1.92
CA VAL A 42 4.11 15.22 -0.89
C VAL A 42 4.05 13.79 -1.42
N ILE A 43 4.53 12.86 -0.60
CA ILE A 43 4.53 11.41 -0.86
C ILE A 43 3.74 10.62 0.19
N LYS A 44 3.46 11.21 1.35
CA LYS A 44 2.64 10.63 2.42
C LYS A 44 2.02 11.75 3.27
N VAL A 45 0.78 11.55 3.70
CA VAL A 45 0.16 12.30 4.80
C VAL A 45 0.25 11.40 6.04
N ALA A 46 0.87 11.91 7.10
CA ALA A 46 1.21 11.15 8.30
C ALA A 46 0.12 11.19 9.39
N GLY A 47 -0.79 12.17 9.28
CA GLY A 47 -1.87 12.37 10.25
C GLY A 47 -2.02 13.83 10.67
N GLU A 48 -2.77 14.02 11.75
CA GLU A 48 -3.10 15.31 12.34
C GLU A 48 -2.76 15.35 13.83
N VAL A 49 -2.15 16.43 14.31
CA VAL A 49 -1.98 16.73 15.73
C VAL A 49 -2.09 18.23 15.95
N ASP A 50 -2.78 18.65 17.01
CA ASP A 50 -2.96 20.05 17.40
C ASP A 50 -3.48 20.97 16.27
N GLY A 51 -4.42 20.47 15.47
CA GLY A 51 -5.00 21.22 14.34
C GLY A 51 -4.04 21.40 13.16
N VAL A 52 -2.92 20.67 13.14
CA VAL A 52 -1.92 20.69 12.07
C VAL A 52 -1.81 19.31 11.43
N ARG A 53 -1.92 19.26 10.11
CA ARG A 53 -1.66 18.04 9.34
C ARG A 53 -0.22 17.99 8.90
N TYR A 54 0.38 16.82 9.07
CA TYR A 54 1.78 16.56 8.79
C TYR A 54 1.92 15.71 7.53
N ALA A 55 2.84 16.10 6.64
CA ALA A 55 3.10 15.36 5.42
C ALA A 55 4.60 15.22 5.15
N LEU A 56 4.99 14.04 4.69
CA LEU A 56 6.33 13.78 4.19
C LEU A 56 6.37 14.15 2.72
N ALA A 57 7.32 15.00 2.35
CA ALA A 57 7.57 15.40 0.99
C ALA A 57 9.00 15.04 0.54
N LYS A 58 9.19 14.85 -0.76
CA LYS A 58 10.49 14.45 -1.34
C LYS A 58 10.83 15.31 -2.55
N HIS A 59 12.10 15.69 -2.65
CA HIS A 59 12.66 16.27 -3.86
C HIS A 59 14.05 15.69 -4.11
N LYS A 60 14.21 14.97 -5.22
CA LYS A 60 15.42 14.18 -5.52
C LYS A 60 15.71 13.20 -4.37
N LYS A 61 16.86 13.35 -3.69
CA LYS A 61 17.28 12.52 -2.55
C LYS A 61 16.95 13.15 -1.19
N LYS A 62 16.37 14.34 -1.17
CA LYS A 62 16.08 15.10 0.06
C LYS A 62 14.62 14.95 0.43
N PHE A 63 14.38 14.90 1.73
CA PHE A 63 13.05 14.84 2.30
C PHE A 63 12.73 16.14 3.03
N PHE A 64 11.45 16.47 3.13
CA PHE A 64 10.94 17.69 3.72
C PHE A 64 9.71 17.35 4.56
N ILE A 65 9.54 18.03 5.69
CA ILE A 65 8.26 18.07 6.39
C ILE A 65 7.48 19.25 5.84
N GLN A 66 6.26 19.00 5.38
CA GLN A 66 5.30 20.02 5.00
C GLN A 66 4.10 19.95 5.95
N THR A 67 3.55 21.12 6.32
CA THR A 67 2.40 21.20 7.22
C THR A 67 1.24 21.99 6.61
N PHE A 68 0.04 21.61 7.04
CA PHE A 68 -1.22 22.15 6.54
C PHE A 68 -2.17 22.41 7.71
N ASP A 69 -3.05 23.40 7.54
CA ASP A 69 -4.14 23.65 8.47
C ASP A 69 -5.14 22.48 8.43
N ALA A 70 -5.52 21.95 9.58
CA ALA A 70 -6.47 20.84 9.67
C ALA A 70 -7.90 21.24 9.30
N SER A 71 -8.30 22.50 9.52
CA SER A 71 -9.66 22.94 9.25
C SER A 71 -9.86 23.27 7.77
N SER A 72 -8.92 24.01 7.16
CA SER A 72 -9.07 24.52 5.79
C SER A 72 -8.30 23.72 4.73
N ASN A 73 -7.43 22.78 5.14
CA ASN A 73 -6.44 22.13 4.28
C ASN A 73 -5.37 23.08 3.69
N ASP A 74 -5.30 24.33 4.17
CA ASP A 74 -4.37 25.31 3.60
C ASP A 74 -2.92 24.97 3.91
N TYR A 75 -2.06 25.15 2.92
CA TYR A 75 -0.63 25.00 3.12
C TYR A 75 -0.10 26.13 4.02
N LEU A 76 0.47 25.77 5.17
CA LEU A 76 0.93 26.72 6.19
C LEU A 76 2.24 27.45 5.82
N LYS A 77 2.68 27.37 4.56
CA LYS A 77 3.96 27.91 4.07
C LYS A 77 5.19 27.36 4.79
N CYS A 78 5.04 26.26 5.53
CA CYS A 78 6.11 25.59 6.24
C CYS A 78 6.56 24.36 5.44
N SER A 79 7.78 24.43 4.89
CA SER A 79 8.49 23.28 4.30
C SER A 79 9.91 23.28 4.82
N LYS A 80 10.26 22.25 5.61
CA LYS A 80 11.59 22.15 6.24
C LYS A 80 12.32 20.91 5.78
N GLU A 81 13.51 21.11 5.21
CA GLU A 81 14.37 20.01 4.79
C GLU A 81 14.80 19.15 5.99
N LEU A 82 14.60 17.84 5.88
CA LEU A 82 15.09 16.85 6.83
C LEU A 82 16.60 16.69 6.67
N LYS A 83 17.36 17.23 7.63
CA LYS A 83 18.82 17.13 7.68
C LYS A 83 19.26 15.82 8.34
N ILE A 84 18.87 14.67 7.79
CA ILE A 84 19.35 13.35 8.21
C ILE A 84 19.98 12.65 7.01
N GLU A 85 21.24 12.98 6.72
CA GLU A 85 21.98 12.23 5.70
C GLU A 85 22.72 11.05 6.32
N LYS A 86 23.28 11.22 7.52
CA LYS A 86 24.12 10.22 8.19
C LYS A 86 23.98 10.26 9.71
N ILE A 87 24.09 9.10 10.33
CA ILE A 87 24.40 8.95 11.76
C ILE A 87 25.81 8.38 11.85
N GLY A 88 26.75 9.18 12.37
CA GLY A 88 28.17 8.88 12.28
C GLY A 88 28.62 8.72 10.82
N LYS A 89 29.05 7.52 10.43
CA LYS A 89 29.42 7.18 9.04
C LYS A 89 28.33 6.46 8.26
N ALA A 90 27.25 6.04 8.92
CA ALA A 90 26.17 5.27 8.30
C ALA A 90 25.18 6.21 7.62
N ARG A 91 24.83 5.92 6.36
CA ARG A 91 23.78 6.65 5.64
C ARG A 91 22.42 6.17 6.14
N VAL A 92 21.53 7.11 6.42
CA VAL A 92 20.15 6.83 6.80
C VAL A 92 19.27 6.79 5.55
N ASN A 93 18.44 5.76 5.45
CA ASN A 93 17.33 5.71 4.50
C ASN A 93 16.08 6.13 5.25
N ILE A 94 15.40 7.18 4.78
CA ILE A 94 14.09 7.56 5.32
C ILE A 94 13.07 6.56 4.80
N GLU A 95 12.32 6.01 5.73
CA GLU A 95 11.38 4.91 5.54
C GLU A 95 9.95 5.44 5.64
N ASP A 96 9.66 6.20 6.70
CA ASP A 96 8.29 6.59 7.00
C ASP A 96 8.16 7.92 7.77
N MET A 97 6.93 8.42 7.88
CA MET A 97 6.50 9.48 8.78
C MET A 97 5.11 9.14 9.29
N GLU A 98 4.95 9.09 10.61
CA GLU A 98 3.66 8.81 11.26
C GLU A 98 3.49 9.67 12.50
N ILE A 99 2.24 9.82 12.94
CA ILE A 99 1.89 10.29 14.27
C ILE A 99 1.56 9.05 15.11
N ILE A 100 2.33 8.83 16.18
CA ILE A 100 2.09 7.72 17.10
C ILE A 100 1.80 8.31 18.48
N ASP A 101 0.65 7.96 19.06
CA ASP A 101 0.19 8.48 20.35
C ASP A 101 0.26 10.02 20.42
N GLY A 102 -0.23 10.67 19.35
CA GLY A 102 -0.21 12.13 19.21
C GLY A 102 1.18 12.74 19.01
N LYS A 103 2.25 11.95 18.85
CA LYS A 103 3.62 12.45 18.67
C LYS A 103 4.10 12.19 17.24
N PRO A 104 4.52 13.24 16.50
CA PRO A 104 4.99 13.09 15.13
C PRO A 104 6.44 12.58 15.08
N TYR A 105 6.69 11.53 14.27
CA TYR A 105 8.00 10.92 14.06
C TYR A 105 8.38 10.84 12.58
N ILE A 106 9.67 10.96 12.30
CA ILE A 106 10.28 10.40 11.07
C ILE A 106 10.91 9.07 11.43
N PHE A 107 10.73 8.06 10.59
CA PHE A 107 11.40 6.78 10.72
C PHE A 107 12.43 6.57 9.61
N GLY A 108 13.54 5.95 9.96
CA GLY A 108 14.55 5.58 8.98
C GLY A 108 15.42 4.43 9.44
N ASN A 109 16.01 3.71 8.49
CA ASN A 109 16.94 2.63 8.79
C ASN A 109 18.38 2.94 8.37
N TYR A 110 19.33 2.33 9.06
CA TYR A 110 20.74 2.38 8.68
C TYR A 110 21.53 1.21 9.26
N TYR A 111 22.63 0.86 8.59
CA TYR A 111 23.54 -0.18 9.06
C TYR A 111 24.76 0.43 9.77
N ASP A 112 24.89 0.17 11.07
CA ASP A 112 26.07 0.50 11.86
C ASP A 112 27.16 -0.56 11.65
N LYS A 113 28.17 -0.23 10.86
CA LYS A 113 29.28 -1.14 10.55
C LYS A 113 30.15 -1.48 11.77
N LYS A 114 30.25 -0.58 12.76
CA LYS A 114 31.08 -0.81 13.94
C LYS A 114 30.39 -1.79 14.90
N ALA A 115 29.11 -1.56 15.15
CA ALA A 115 28.29 -2.44 15.98
C ALA A 115 27.87 -3.72 15.25
N LYS A 116 27.97 -3.76 13.91
CA LYS A 116 27.40 -4.81 13.05
C LYS A 116 25.89 -4.96 13.28
N GLN A 117 25.21 -3.82 13.32
CA GLN A 117 23.78 -3.76 13.59
C GLN A 117 23.03 -3.08 12.46
N ASP A 118 21.88 -3.64 12.11
CA ASP A 118 20.87 -2.99 11.33
C ASP A 118 19.87 -2.30 12.25
N ILE A 119 19.73 -0.99 12.12
CA ILE A 119 19.00 -0.17 13.09
C ILE A 119 17.81 0.47 12.40
N PHE A 120 16.63 0.30 13.00
CA PHE A 120 15.45 1.10 12.75
C PHE A 120 15.41 2.22 13.79
N ALA A 121 15.45 3.47 13.33
CA ALA A 121 15.53 4.65 14.18
C ALA A 121 14.31 5.55 14.01
N ALA A 122 13.83 6.06 15.13
CA ALA A 122 12.78 7.08 15.19
C ALA A 122 13.40 8.44 15.50
N PHE A 123 12.91 9.48 14.85
CA PHE A 123 13.34 10.85 15.01
C PHE A 123 12.12 11.69 15.39
N PRO A 124 11.96 12.07 16.67
CA PRO A 124 10.86 12.92 17.10
C PRO A 124 10.87 14.24 16.34
N ILE A 125 9.70 14.76 15.95
CA ILE A 125 9.59 16.07 15.30
C ILE A 125 9.28 17.12 16.36
N LYS A 126 10.12 18.14 16.47
CA LYS A 126 9.92 19.29 17.36
C LYS A 126 8.92 20.27 16.75
N SER A 127 8.35 21.15 17.59
CA SER A 127 7.42 22.21 17.17
C SER A 127 7.93 23.11 16.03
N ASN A 128 9.24 23.34 15.95
CA ASN A 128 9.86 24.12 14.86
C ASN A 128 10.16 23.28 13.59
N LEU A 129 9.58 22.09 13.48
CA LEU A 129 9.75 21.10 12.40
C LEU A 129 11.20 20.60 12.21
N THR A 130 12.06 20.77 13.22
CA THR A 130 13.36 20.09 13.27
C THR A 130 13.25 18.75 13.96
N LEU A 131 14.24 17.91 13.73
CA LEU A 131 14.28 16.58 14.30
C LEU A 131 14.97 16.60 15.66
N GLY A 132 14.44 15.80 16.57
CA GLY A 132 15.01 15.47 17.86
C GLY A 132 16.24 14.56 17.74
N LYS A 133 16.75 14.18 18.91
CA LYS A 133 17.80 13.16 19.00
C LYS A 133 17.24 11.84 18.46
N PRO A 134 17.99 11.08 17.65
CA PRO A 134 17.54 9.77 17.18
C PRO A 134 17.36 8.80 18.35
N ILE A 135 16.25 8.07 18.32
CA ILE A 135 15.95 6.93 19.19
C ILE A 135 16.27 5.67 18.38
N LYS A 136 17.10 4.78 18.92
CA LYS A 136 17.36 3.46 18.31
C LYS A 136 16.20 2.53 18.69
N ALA A 137 15.12 2.59 17.93
CA ALA A 137 13.87 1.89 18.25
C ALA A 137 14.01 0.36 18.11
N VAL A 138 14.69 -0.12 17.07
CA VAL A 138 15.03 -1.55 16.90
C VAL A 138 16.47 -1.66 16.42
N ALA A 139 17.22 -2.63 16.96
CA ALA A 139 18.57 -2.94 16.52
C ALA A 139 18.71 -4.46 16.36
N ILE A 140 19.06 -4.91 15.16
CA ILE A 140 19.25 -6.32 14.83
C ILE A 140 20.72 -6.58 14.52
N ASP A 141 21.31 -7.58 15.15
CA ASP A 141 22.69 -7.99 14.85
C ASP A 141 22.78 -8.64 13.47
N VAL A 142 23.63 -8.09 12.61
CA VAL A 142 23.82 -8.55 11.24
C VAL A 142 25.31 -8.55 10.91
N GLU A 143 25.85 -9.73 10.59
CA GLU A 143 27.28 -9.96 10.33
C GLU A 143 27.89 -8.94 9.34
N LYS A 144 27.16 -8.63 8.26
CA LYS A 144 27.54 -7.66 7.23
C LYS A 144 26.34 -7.09 6.50
N LYS A 145 26.50 -5.88 5.95
CA LYS A 145 25.46 -5.15 5.20
C LYS A 145 24.75 -5.97 4.11
N SER A 146 25.45 -6.88 3.44
CA SER A 146 24.88 -7.70 2.36
C SER A 146 24.03 -8.89 2.85
N LYS A 147 24.03 -9.17 4.16
CA LYS A 147 23.20 -10.20 4.82
C LYS A 147 22.01 -9.60 5.58
N ARG A 148 21.71 -8.31 5.37
CA ARG A 148 20.55 -7.65 6.00
C ARG A 148 19.25 -8.24 5.44
N GLY A 149 18.29 -8.43 6.33
CA GLY A 149 16.88 -8.56 6.00
C GLY A 149 16.23 -7.21 5.69
N TYR A 150 14.91 -7.20 5.81
CA TYR A 150 14.07 -6.04 5.51
C TYR A 150 13.22 -5.67 6.71
N PHE A 151 13.14 -4.38 7.00
CA PHE A 151 12.17 -3.86 7.96
C PHE A 151 10.81 -3.71 7.29
N PHE A 152 9.76 -4.24 7.92
CA PHE A 152 8.38 -3.92 7.61
C PHE A 152 7.73 -3.33 8.86
N TYR A 153 6.89 -2.32 8.69
CA TYR A 153 6.38 -1.54 9.80
C TYR A 153 5.02 -0.96 9.47
N LYS A 154 4.20 -0.73 10.51
CA LYS A 154 2.96 0.04 10.43
C LYS A 154 2.48 0.42 11.85
N PRO A 155 1.67 1.49 11.99
CA PRO A 155 1.00 1.77 13.25
C PRO A 155 0.00 0.66 13.62
N SER A 156 -0.31 0.55 14.91
CA SER A 156 -1.51 -0.16 15.37
C SER A 156 -2.76 0.53 14.87
N TYR A 157 -3.89 -0.17 14.90
CA TYR A 157 -5.18 0.36 14.41
C TYR A 157 -5.58 1.69 15.09
N ASP A 158 -5.27 1.84 16.37
CA ASP A 158 -5.55 3.02 17.19
C ASP A 158 -4.42 4.07 17.18
N GLU A 159 -3.39 3.87 16.35
CA GLU A 159 -2.21 4.74 16.21
C GLU A 159 -1.42 4.97 17.53
N ARG A 160 -1.64 4.15 18.57
CA ARG A 160 -0.92 4.27 19.86
C ARG A 160 0.41 3.54 19.90
N ASN A 161 0.51 2.46 19.14
CA ASN A 161 1.70 1.62 19.07
C ASN A 161 2.24 1.58 17.64
N TYR A 162 3.50 1.18 17.51
CA TYR A 162 4.14 0.97 16.22
C TYR A 162 4.78 -0.41 16.18
N ILE A 163 4.32 -1.26 15.27
CA ILE A 163 4.87 -2.60 15.10
C ILE A 163 5.95 -2.57 14.02
N VAL A 164 7.12 -3.09 14.35
CA VAL A 164 8.27 -3.21 13.46
C VAL A 164 8.70 -4.67 13.40
N THR A 165 8.81 -5.20 12.19
CA THR A 165 9.30 -6.55 11.95
C THR A 165 10.56 -6.51 11.11
N TYR A 166 11.47 -7.45 11.34
CA TYR A 166 12.68 -7.62 10.55
C TYR A 166 12.72 -9.02 9.97
N VAL A 167 12.56 -9.15 8.65
CA VAL A 167 12.44 -10.46 8.00
C VAL A 167 13.69 -10.75 7.18
N THR A 168 14.27 -11.93 7.38
CA THR A 168 15.36 -12.46 6.56
C THR A 168 15.00 -13.84 6.03
N VAL A 169 15.01 -13.97 4.71
CA VAL A 169 14.85 -15.26 4.01
C VAL A 169 16.21 -15.72 3.53
N ARG A 170 16.63 -16.92 3.93
CA ARG A 170 17.90 -17.54 3.50
C ARG A 170 17.61 -18.80 2.72
N SER A 171 17.52 -18.66 1.40
CA SER A 171 17.15 -19.76 0.50
C SER A 171 18.12 -20.95 0.56
N TRP A 172 19.42 -20.72 0.77
CA TRP A 172 20.41 -21.81 0.87
C TRP A 172 20.36 -22.56 2.22
N GLU A 173 19.86 -21.90 3.27
CA GLU A 173 19.67 -22.45 4.61
C GLU A 173 18.24 -23.00 4.78
N GLU A 174 17.39 -22.87 3.76
CA GLU A 174 15.96 -23.19 3.80
C GLU A 174 15.29 -22.62 5.07
N SER A 175 15.65 -21.39 5.43
CA SER A 175 15.19 -20.74 6.67
C SER A 175 14.52 -19.39 6.43
N LEU A 176 13.47 -19.16 7.21
CA LEU A 176 12.81 -17.88 7.41
C LEU A 176 13.07 -17.46 8.85
N THR A 177 13.69 -16.29 9.03
CA THR A 177 13.83 -15.65 10.34
C THR A 177 13.04 -14.37 10.33
N TYR A 178 12.34 -14.09 11.42
CA TYR A 178 11.74 -12.80 11.63
C TYR A 178 11.79 -12.39 13.09
N ASP A 179 12.11 -11.12 13.30
CA ASP A 179 11.98 -10.45 14.58
C ASP A 179 10.69 -9.62 14.53
N VAL A 180 9.90 -9.64 15.59
CA VAL A 180 8.74 -8.76 15.76
C VAL A 180 8.94 -7.92 17.01
N THR A 181 8.77 -6.60 16.88
CA THR A 181 8.91 -5.65 17.99
C THR A 181 7.72 -4.72 18.01
N LEU A 182 7.08 -4.60 19.18
CA LEU A 182 6.03 -3.62 19.45
C LEU A 182 6.64 -2.45 20.22
N LEU A 183 6.41 -1.24 19.73
CA LEU A 183 6.88 0.00 20.32
C LEU A 183 5.70 0.83 20.83
N ASN A 184 5.86 1.46 21.99
CA ASN A 184 4.87 2.42 22.52
C ASN A 184 5.04 3.81 21.86
N GLY A 185 4.20 4.78 22.26
CA GLY A 185 4.25 6.15 21.78
C GLY A 185 5.57 6.89 21.99
N ASP A 186 6.40 6.47 22.95
CA ASP A 186 7.75 7.02 23.19
C ASP A 186 8.86 6.26 22.43
N MET A 187 8.47 5.32 21.57
CA MET A 187 9.34 4.43 20.81
C MET A 187 10.19 3.50 21.70
N GLU A 188 9.71 3.21 22.90
CA GLU A 188 10.27 2.21 23.80
C GLU A 188 9.70 0.83 23.47
N THR A 189 10.52 -0.20 23.61
CA THR A 189 10.11 -1.58 23.36
C THR A 189 9.13 -2.05 24.44
N VAL A 190 7.90 -2.38 24.02
CA VAL A 190 6.90 -3.06 24.85
C VAL A 190 7.15 -4.57 24.80
N PHE A 191 7.39 -5.10 23.60
CA PHE A 191 7.57 -6.51 23.35
C PHE A 191 8.56 -6.70 22.20
N THR A 192 9.38 -7.75 22.28
CA THR A 192 10.21 -8.19 21.15
C THR A 192 10.34 -9.71 21.16
N LYS A 193 10.31 -10.31 19.97
CA LYS A 193 10.50 -11.75 19.80
C LYS A 193 11.24 -12.05 18.52
N HIS A 194 12.31 -12.83 18.68
CA HIS A 194 13.01 -13.47 17.58
C HIS A 194 12.37 -14.84 17.30
N ASN A 195 12.14 -15.14 16.02
CA ASN A 195 11.68 -16.45 15.58
C ASN A 195 12.50 -16.92 14.39
N GLU A 196 12.80 -18.21 14.39
CA GLU A 196 13.48 -18.89 13.30
C GLU A 196 12.70 -20.14 12.92
N GLN A 197 12.43 -20.28 11.63
CA GLN A 197 11.83 -21.46 11.06
C GLN A 197 12.79 -22.08 10.06
N VAL A 198 13.37 -23.22 10.43
CA VAL A 198 14.28 -24.01 9.59
C VAL A 198 13.53 -25.21 9.05
N PHE A 199 13.65 -25.45 7.76
CA PHE A 199 13.06 -26.60 7.10
C PHE A 199 14.18 -27.42 6.47
N LYS A 200 14.13 -28.74 6.65
CA LYS A 200 15.12 -29.65 6.08
C LYS A 200 14.51 -30.51 5.00
N ASP A 201 15.27 -30.69 3.91
CA ASP A 201 15.02 -31.69 2.86
C ASP A 201 13.69 -31.53 2.12
N ARG A 202 13.24 -30.29 1.90
CA ARG A 202 11.97 -30.02 1.19
C ARG A 202 12.23 -29.43 -0.19
N LYS A 203 12.20 -30.28 -1.23
CA LYS A 203 12.23 -29.80 -2.61
C LYS A 203 10.95 -29.05 -2.97
N ASP A 204 11.08 -27.99 -3.78
CA ASP A 204 9.98 -27.10 -4.19
C ASP A 204 9.33 -26.36 -3.00
N LEU A 205 10.15 -25.97 -2.02
CA LEU A 205 9.76 -25.23 -0.83
C LEU A 205 9.53 -23.74 -1.14
N ASP A 206 8.46 -23.20 -0.56
CA ASP A 206 8.03 -21.82 -0.71
C ASP A 206 7.61 -21.28 0.65
N PHE A 207 8.04 -20.06 0.98
CA PHE A 207 7.76 -19.39 2.25
C PHE A 207 7.22 -18.01 2.01
N SER A 208 6.26 -17.62 2.85
CA SER A 208 5.72 -16.28 2.87
C SER A 208 5.62 -15.78 4.30
N PHE A 209 6.11 -14.56 4.51
CA PHE A 209 5.71 -13.73 5.64
C PHE A 209 4.53 -12.90 5.12
N ASP A 210 3.32 -13.32 5.47
CA ASP A 210 2.12 -12.86 4.77
C ASP A 210 1.60 -11.54 5.33
N ASP A 211 1.44 -11.43 6.65
CA ASP A 211 1.00 -10.19 7.31
C ASP A 211 1.37 -10.19 8.80
N PHE A 212 1.28 -9.03 9.42
CA PHE A 212 1.50 -8.82 10.85
C PHE A 212 0.63 -7.67 11.32
N ILE A 213 0.02 -7.69 12.49
CA ILE A 213 -0.77 -6.55 13.02
C ILE A 213 -0.61 -6.45 14.53
N ALA A 214 -0.92 -5.27 15.07
CA ALA A 214 -1.13 -5.06 16.49
C ALA A 214 -2.54 -4.48 16.70
N ASN A 215 -3.27 -5.00 17.69
CA ASN A 215 -4.59 -4.50 18.07
C ASN A 215 -4.51 -3.40 19.13
N GLU A 216 -5.65 -2.83 19.49
CA GLU A 216 -5.84 -1.80 20.52
C GLU A 216 -5.53 -2.29 21.95
N TYR A 217 -5.51 -3.60 22.18
CA TYR A 217 -5.11 -4.21 23.45
C TYR A 217 -3.59 -4.40 23.56
N GLY A 218 -2.85 -4.11 22.49
CA GLY A 218 -1.41 -4.32 22.42
C GLY A 218 -1.02 -5.77 22.13
N ASP A 219 -1.96 -6.63 21.72
CA ASP A 219 -1.66 -7.97 21.24
C ASP A 219 -1.06 -7.91 19.84
N VAL A 220 -0.17 -8.84 19.54
CA VAL A 220 0.56 -8.92 18.27
C VAL A 220 0.23 -10.23 17.57
N PHE A 221 -0.08 -10.13 16.29
CA PHE A 221 -0.35 -11.28 15.43
C PHE A 221 0.59 -11.26 14.23
N VAL A 222 1.17 -12.41 13.89
CA VAL A 222 1.98 -12.61 12.69
C VAL A 222 1.45 -13.82 11.94
N VAL A 223 1.26 -13.70 10.63
CA VAL A 223 0.84 -14.80 9.76
C VAL A 223 1.96 -15.17 8.82
N ILE A 224 2.28 -16.45 8.83
CA ILE A 224 3.26 -17.05 7.94
C ILE A 224 2.63 -18.24 7.22
N SER A 225 3.09 -18.48 6.00
CA SER A 225 2.76 -19.69 5.27
C SER A 225 3.99 -20.36 4.69
N ASP A 226 3.96 -21.68 4.69
CA ASP A 226 4.94 -22.50 3.99
C ASP A 226 4.26 -23.56 3.15
N SER A 227 4.87 -23.89 2.02
CA SER A 227 4.41 -24.99 1.19
C SER A 227 5.57 -25.79 0.62
N TYR A 228 5.41 -27.11 0.58
CA TYR A 228 6.38 -28.00 -0.05
C TYR A 228 5.70 -29.16 -0.76
N ARG A 229 6.37 -29.72 -1.75
CA ARG A 229 5.81 -30.81 -2.54
C ARG A 229 6.18 -32.18 -1.98
N ASP A 230 5.17 -32.97 -1.63
CA ASP A 230 5.32 -34.40 -1.38
C ASP A 230 5.10 -35.18 -2.69
N LYS A 231 6.21 -35.55 -3.33
CA LYS A 231 6.18 -36.32 -4.58
C LYS A 231 5.62 -37.73 -4.41
N LYS A 232 5.84 -38.36 -3.25
CA LYS A 232 5.40 -39.74 -2.98
C LYS A 232 3.88 -39.77 -2.88
N LYS A 233 3.31 -38.81 -2.14
CA LYS A 233 1.86 -38.64 -2.00
C LYS A 233 1.22 -37.87 -3.15
N ARG A 234 2.01 -37.39 -4.12
CA ARG A 234 1.57 -36.53 -5.24
C ARG A 234 0.68 -35.38 -4.75
N THR A 235 1.13 -34.70 -3.70
CA THR A 235 0.43 -33.55 -3.11
C THR A 235 1.41 -32.43 -2.78
N THR A 236 0.88 -31.25 -2.49
CA THR A 236 1.61 -30.15 -1.86
C THR A 236 1.06 -30.01 -0.46
N VAL A 237 1.93 -30.07 0.53
CA VAL A 237 1.59 -29.72 1.90
C VAL A 237 1.69 -28.20 1.99
N THR A 238 0.65 -27.56 2.53
CA THR A 238 0.67 -26.13 2.81
C THR A 238 0.24 -25.94 4.25
N ARG A 239 0.97 -25.10 4.97
CA ARG A 239 0.66 -24.68 6.33
C ARG A 239 0.47 -23.17 6.34
N LEU A 240 -0.54 -22.73 7.04
CA LEU A 240 -0.79 -21.33 7.38
C LEU A 240 -0.88 -21.28 8.90
N MET A 241 -0.01 -20.49 9.51
CA MET A 241 0.15 -20.40 10.96
C MET A 241 -0.01 -18.95 11.38
N ILE A 242 -0.81 -18.73 12.43
CA ILE A 242 -0.82 -17.46 13.16
C ILE A 242 0.04 -17.65 14.40
N HIS A 243 0.98 -16.76 14.60
CA HIS A 243 1.68 -16.61 15.88
C HIS A 243 1.07 -15.42 16.60
N ALA A 244 0.32 -15.72 17.66
CA ALA A 244 -0.34 -14.75 18.51
C ALA A 244 0.48 -14.50 19.78
N TYR A 245 0.62 -13.24 20.17
CA TYR A 245 1.33 -12.80 21.37
C TYR A 245 0.42 -11.84 22.12
N TYR A 246 -0.23 -12.34 23.17
CA TYR A 246 -1.20 -11.56 23.94
C TYR A 246 -0.52 -10.75 25.05
N ALA A 247 -0.89 -9.48 25.17
CA ALA A 247 -0.36 -8.59 26.20
C ALA A 247 -0.70 -9.08 27.61
N ASN A 248 -1.93 -9.61 27.79
CA ASN A 248 -2.41 -10.15 29.07
C ASN A 248 -1.75 -11.49 29.48
N ASN A 249 -1.03 -12.14 28.56
CA ASN A 249 -0.31 -13.39 28.79
C ASN A 249 1.20 -13.21 28.61
N ASN A 250 1.73 -12.04 28.97
CA ASN A 250 3.16 -11.69 28.92
C ASN A 250 3.81 -11.97 27.55
N TYR A 251 3.03 -11.89 26.47
CA TYR A 251 3.48 -12.17 25.12
C TYR A 251 4.09 -13.57 24.92
N GLU A 252 3.61 -14.59 25.64
CA GLU A 252 3.91 -15.97 25.29
C GLU A 252 3.32 -16.33 23.91
N MET A 253 4.13 -16.99 23.08
CA MET A 253 3.74 -17.34 21.72
C MET A 253 2.70 -18.44 21.74
N THR A 254 1.54 -18.18 21.15
CA THR A 254 0.53 -19.18 20.85
C THR A 254 0.49 -19.41 19.34
N GLU A 255 0.71 -20.65 18.91
CA GLU A 255 0.60 -21.05 17.50
C GLU A 255 -0.83 -21.52 17.20
N ILE A 256 -1.47 -20.88 16.23
CA ILE A 256 -2.83 -21.23 15.79
C ILE A 256 -2.75 -21.74 14.35
N PRO A 257 -2.80 -23.07 14.13
CA PRO A 257 -2.77 -23.64 12.80
C PRO A 257 -4.11 -23.46 12.08
N VAL A 258 -4.05 -23.11 10.80
CA VAL A 258 -5.22 -23.02 9.92
C VAL A 258 -5.22 -24.19 8.94
N ASP A 259 -6.29 -24.97 8.93
CA ASP A 259 -6.47 -26.06 7.98
C ASP A 259 -6.79 -25.53 6.58
N LEU A 260 -5.86 -25.69 5.64
CA LEU A 260 -6.06 -25.23 4.26
C LEU A 260 -6.82 -26.23 3.38
N LYS A 261 -7.30 -27.36 3.92
CA LYS A 261 -8.08 -28.37 3.19
C LYS A 261 -7.41 -28.81 1.88
N GLY A 262 -6.08 -28.94 1.91
CA GLY A 262 -5.25 -29.34 0.77
C GLY A 262 -5.05 -28.28 -0.33
N LYS A 263 -5.31 -27.00 -0.03
CA LYS A 263 -5.12 -25.86 -0.94
C LYS A 263 -3.82 -25.12 -0.65
N LYS A 264 -3.26 -24.46 -1.67
CA LYS A 264 -2.07 -23.61 -1.52
C LYS A 264 -2.49 -22.14 -1.36
N VAL A 265 -1.94 -21.46 -0.36
CA VAL A 265 -2.06 -20.00 -0.15
C VAL A 265 -1.29 -19.25 -1.24
N VAL A 266 -1.92 -18.22 -1.80
CA VAL A 266 -1.30 -17.31 -2.77
C VAL A 266 -0.89 -16.00 -2.11
N ASN A 267 -1.74 -15.49 -1.22
CA ASN A 267 -1.47 -14.39 -0.30
C ASN A 267 -2.41 -14.51 0.91
N CYS A 268 -2.13 -13.78 1.98
CA CYS A 268 -3.00 -13.66 3.14
C CYS A 268 -2.82 -12.28 3.78
N ASN A 269 -3.90 -11.68 4.24
CA ASN A 269 -3.91 -10.45 5.02
C ASN A 269 -4.82 -10.59 6.22
N MET A 270 -4.56 -9.79 7.26
CA MET A 270 -5.32 -9.81 8.50
C MET A 270 -6.13 -8.53 8.73
N LEU A 271 -7.25 -8.69 9.43
CA LEU A 271 -8.04 -7.60 10.01
C LEU A 271 -8.50 -8.00 11.41
N ASN A 272 -8.32 -7.11 12.39
CA ASN A 272 -9.03 -7.20 13.66
C ASN A 272 -10.43 -6.62 13.48
N THR A 273 -11.45 -7.37 13.88
CA THR A 273 -12.84 -6.88 13.85
C THR A 273 -13.20 -6.17 15.14
N LEU A 274 -14.24 -5.34 15.09
CA LEU A 274 -14.81 -4.67 16.26
C LEU A 274 -15.30 -5.64 17.33
N GLN A 275 -15.60 -6.89 16.95
CA GLN A 275 -15.99 -7.97 17.85
C GLN A 275 -14.79 -8.71 18.47
N GLY A 276 -13.56 -8.21 18.30
CA GLY A 276 -12.35 -8.83 18.83
C GLY A 276 -11.92 -10.11 18.10
N ARG A 277 -12.47 -10.39 16.91
CA ARG A 277 -12.06 -11.54 16.10
C ARG A 277 -10.91 -11.17 15.17
N LEU A 278 -10.02 -12.11 14.94
CA LEU A 278 -8.99 -12.00 13.92
C LEU A 278 -9.48 -12.64 12.63
N GLN A 279 -9.64 -11.85 11.58
CA GLN A 279 -10.03 -12.32 10.25
C GLN A 279 -8.80 -12.42 9.36
N LEU A 280 -8.63 -13.58 8.72
CA LEU A 280 -7.60 -13.85 7.73
C LEU A 280 -8.28 -14.03 6.39
N VAL A 281 -7.82 -13.28 5.39
CA VAL A 281 -8.38 -13.33 4.05
C VAL A 281 -7.31 -13.28 2.98
N GLY A 282 -7.49 -14.10 1.95
CA GLY A 282 -6.53 -14.19 0.87
C GLY A 282 -6.98 -15.12 -0.23
N PHE A 283 -6.10 -15.32 -1.19
CA PHE A 283 -6.36 -16.17 -2.34
C PHE A 283 -5.78 -17.56 -2.15
N TYR A 284 -6.48 -18.55 -2.71
CA TYR A 284 -5.97 -19.91 -2.80
C TYR A 284 -5.86 -20.39 -4.24
N SER A 285 -4.99 -21.38 -4.41
CA SER A 285 -4.84 -22.17 -5.63
C SER A 285 -5.08 -23.65 -5.32
N ASN A 286 -5.79 -24.34 -6.20
CA ASN A 286 -5.87 -25.79 -6.13
C ASN A 286 -4.59 -26.45 -6.66
N LEU A 287 -4.46 -27.73 -6.32
CA LEU A 287 -3.40 -28.59 -6.78
C LEU A 287 -3.85 -29.35 -8.03
N THR A 288 -2.96 -29.46 -9.00
CA THR A 288 -3.11 -30.38 -10.14
C THR A 288 -3.17 -31.83 -9.66
N LYS A 289 -3.64 -32.74 -10.51
CA LYS A 289 -3.61 -34.21 -10.26
C LYS A 289 -2.23 -34.78 -9.88
N ARG A 290 -1.14 -34.04 -10.15
CA ARG A 290 0.24 -34.42 -9.81
C ARG A 290 0.75 -33.78 -8.52
N GLY A 291 -0.13 -33.11 -7.75
CA GLY A 291 0.22 -32.41 -6.52
C GLY A 291 1.16 -31.24 -6.74
N ARG A 292 0.97 -30.50 -7.83
CA ARG A 292 1.63 -29.20 -8.02
C ARG A 292 0.57 -28.12 -7.95
N SER A 293 0.85 -27.04 -7.23
CA SER A 293 0.04 -25.83 -7.33
C SER A 293 0.01 -25.34 -8.79
N GLU A 294 -1.16 -24.94 -9.24
CA GLU A 294 -1.32 -24.30 -10.55
C GLU A 294 -0.73 -22.88 -10.58
N TYR A 295 -0.44 -22.30 -9.41
CA TYR A 295 -0.06 -20.89 -9.25
C TYR A 295 -1.02 -19.97 -10.02
N ARG A 296 -2.30 -20.25 -9.80
CA ARG A 296 -3.47 -19.56 -10.37
C ARG A 296 -4.50 -19.41 -9.28
N ILE A 297 -5.13 -18.23 -9.20
CA ILE A 297 -6.15 -17.95 -8.19
C ILE A 297 -7.46 -18.59 -8.65
N GLU A 298 -7.97 -19.48 -7.81
CA GLU A 298 -9.26 -20.12 -8.02
C GLU A 298 -10.39 -19.42 -7.29
N GLY A 299 -10.09 -18.86 -6.12
CA GLY A 299 -11.05 -18.23 -5.24
C GLY A 299 -10.39 -17.56 -4.04
N ILE A 300 -11.23 -17.05 -3.16
CA ILE A 300 -10.87 -16.35 -1.92
C ILE A 300 -11.18 -17.27 -0.73
N PHE A 301 -10.29 -17.31 0.26
CA PHE A 301 -10.55 -17.98 1.54
C PHE A 301 -10.77 -16.94 2.62
N ASN A 302 -11.63 -17.26 3.59
CA ASN A 302 -11.89 -16.45 4.76
C ASN A 302 -11.84 -17.34 6.00
N VAL A 303 -10.99 -16.96 6.94
CA VAL A 303 -10.76 -17.68 8.18
C VAL A 303 -10.95 -16.71 9.34
N SER A 304 -11.83 -17.08 10.26
CA SER A 304 -12.09 -16.31 11.47
C SER A 304 -11.53 -17.05 12.66
N VAL A 305 -10.74 -16.34 13.46
CA VAL A 305 -10.15 -16.84 14.70
C VAL A 305 -10.72 -16.06 15.87
N ASP A 306 -11.21 -16.81 16.85
CA ASP A 306 -11.59 -16.29 18.15
C ASP A 306 -10.33 -16.12 18.98
N THR A 307 -10.01 -14.88 19.34
CA THR A 307 -8.74 -14.53 20.02
C THR A 307 -8.77 -14.84 21.52
N GLU A 308 -9.94 -14.99 22.12
CA GLU A 308 -10.07 -15.40 23.52
C GLU A 308 -9.76 -16.89 23.69
N THR A 309 -10.25 -17.72 22.76
CA THR A 309 -10.11 -19.18 22.81
C THR A 309 -8.99 -19.73 21.94
N ASN A 310 -8.38 -18.89 21.10
CA ASN A 310 -7.39 -19.27 20.08
C ASN A 310 -7.91 -20.34 19.10
N SER A 311 -9.22 -20.37 18.86
CA SER A 311 -9.85 -21.39 18.02
C SER A 311 -10.25 -20.83 16.66
N VAL A 312 -10.03 -21.63 15.61
CA VAL A 312 -10.54 -21.33 14.27
C VAL A 312 -12.04 -21.61 14.26
N VAL A 313 -12.85 -20.56 14.30
CA VAL A 313 -14.32 -20.67 14.35
C VAL A 313 -14.94 -20.78 12.96
N LYS A 314 -14.30 -20.20 11.93
CA LYS A 314 -14.77 -20.22 10.53
C LYS A 314 -13.58 -20.43 9.58
N ASN A 315 -13.77 -21.23 8.53
CA ASN A 315 -12.71 -21.58 7.59
C ASN A 315 -13.29 -22.00 6.22
N ASN A 316 -13.59 -20.97 5.42
CA ASN A 316 -14.35 -21.09 4.19
C ASN A 316 -13.49 -20.81 2.97
N PHE A 317 -13.74 -21.56 1.90
CA PHE A 317 -13.06 -21.42 0.62
C PHE A 317 -14.10 -21.19 -0.46
N ASN A 318 -14.12 -19.97 -1.00
CA ASN A 318 -15.12 -19.52 -1.95
C ASN A 318 -14.51 -19.44 -3.35
N THR A 319 -14.93 -20.34 -4.24
CA THR A 319 -14.49 -20.35 -5.64
C THR A 319 -15.12 -19.19 -6.39
N PHE A 320 -14.33 -18.50 -7.22
CA PHE A 320 -14.89 -17.46 -8.09
C PHE A 320 -15.86 -18.05 -9.11
N THR A 321 -17.01 -17.38 -9.25
CA THR A 321 -18.07 -17.78 -10.17
C THR A 321 -17.63 -17.63 -11.63
N TYR A 322 -18.37 -18.27 -12.54
CA TYR A 322 -18.15 -18.11 -13.96
C TYR A 322 -18.25 -16.65 -14.40
N ASP A 323 -19.20 -15.87 -13.85
CA ASP A 323 -19.42 -14.48 -14.23
C ASP A 323 -18.25 -13.57 -13.85
N VAL A 324 -17.70 -13.76 -12.64
CA VAL A 324 -16.48 -13.05 -12.21
C VAL A 324 -15.30 -13.42 -13.12
N LYS A 325 -15.10 -14.72 -13.39
CA LYS A 325 -14.04 -15.17 -14.31
C LYS A 325 -14.25 -14.63 -15.73
N LYS A 326 -15.50 -14.56 -16.22
CA LYS A 326 -15.82 -14.02 -17.54
C LYS A 326 -15.37 -12.57 -17.65
N LYS A 327 -15.65 -11.73 -16.65
CA LYS A 327 -15.23 -10.32 -16.62
C LYS A 327 -13.71 -10.15 -16.59
N LEU A 328 -12.99 -11.04 -15.90
CA LEU A 328 -11.54 -10.89 -15.67
C LEU A 328 -10.65 -11.52 -16.77
N ILE A 329 -11.03 -12.67 -17.31
CA ILE A 329 -10.20 -13.43 -18.27
C ILE A 329 -10.88 -13.66 -19.63
N GLY A 330 -12.06 -13.08 -19.81
CA GLY A 330 -12.87 -13.20 -21.02
C GLY A 330 -13.61 -14.53 -21.11
N GLU A 331 -14.72 -14.51 -21.85
CA GLU A 331 -15.66 -15.63 -21.97
C GLU A 331 -15.00 -16.94 -22.41
N ARG A 332 -14.11 -16.88 -23.42
CA ARG A 332 -13.43 -18.07 -23.95
C ARG A 332 -12.60 -18.80 -22.89
N ARG A 333 -11.91 -18.08 -22.00
CA ARG A 333 -11.05 -18.69 -20.97
C ARG A 333 -11.88 -19.14 -19.77
N ALA A 334 -12.90 -18.37 -19.40
CA ALA A 334 -13.86 -18.74 -18.35
C ALA A 334 -14.59 -20.05 -18.69
N LYS A 335 -15.12 -20.19 -19.93
CA LYS A 335 -15.75 -21.44 -20.42
C LYS A 335 -14.82 -22.65 -20.37
N LYS A 336 -13.50 -22.44 -20.51
CA LYS A 336 -12.47 -23.48 -20.40
C LYS A 336 -12.04 -23.77 -18.95
N GLY A 337 -12.72 -23.20 -17.96
CA GLY A 337 -12.40 -23.37 -16.54
C GLY A 337 -11.01 -22.83 -16.17
N LYS A 338 -10.49 -21.83 -16.88
CA LYS A 338 -9.18 -21.25 -16.54
C LYS A 338 -9.29 -20.38 -15.29
N ASN A 339 -8.29 -20.49 -14.43
CA ASN A 339 -8.14 -19.70 -13.21
C ASN A 339 -7.33 -18.42 -13.48
N LEU A 340 -7.40 -17.46 -12.56
CA LEU A 340 -6.80 -16.14 -12.71
C LEU A 340 -5.28 -16.19 -12.48
N LEU A 341 -4.55 -15.22 -13.02
CA LEU A 341 -3.12 -15.08 -12.72
C LEU A 341 -2.93 -14.57 -11.28
N PRO A 342 -1.85 -14.93 -10.58
CA PRO A 342 -1.61 -14.55 -9.19
C PRO A 342 -1.01 -13.13 -9.08
N PHE A 343 -1.66 -12.17 -9.73
CA PHE A 343 -1.22 -10.77 -9.79
C PHE A 343 -2.19 -9.84 -9.05
N TYR A 344 -2.95 -10.37 -8.10
CA TYR A 344 -3.88 -9.58 -7.29
C TYR A 344 -3.34 -9.48 -5.87
N ARG A 345 -3.38 -8.26 -5.33
CA ARG A 345 -3.07 -7.99 -3.91
C ARG A 345 -4.30 -7.41 -3.23
N ASN A 346 -4.52 -7.78 -1.98
CA ASN A 346 -5.56 -7.12 -1.19
C ASN A 346 -5.12 -5.67 -0.95
N THR A 347 -5.99 -4.72 -1.25
CA THR A 347 -5.75 -3.29 -0.99
C THR A 347 -6.60 -2.78 0.17
N HIS A 348 -7.80 -3.33 0.34
CA HIS A 348 -8.71 -2.96 1.43
C HIS A 348 -9.41 -4.21 1.96
N ILE A 349 -9.51 -4.30 3.28
CA ILE A 349 -10.37 -5.24 4.00
C ILE A 349 -11.22 -4.37 4.92
N ILE A 350 -12.53 -4.43 4.74
CA ILE A 350 -13.48 -3.54 5.41
C ILE A 350 -14.50 -4.42 6.13
N GLU A 351 -14.67 -4.21 7.43
CA GLU A 351 -15.76 -4.83 8.19
C GLU A 351 -17.10 -4.21 7.80
N ARG A 352 -18.11 -5.06 7.64
CA ARG A 352 -19.48 -4.67 7.28
C ARG A 352 -20.34 -4.55 8.53
N ASP A 353 -21.45 -3.82 8.41
CA ASP A 353 -22.39 -3.62 9.52
C ASP A 353 -23.00 -4.94 10.03
N ASN A 354 -23.04 -5.98 9.19
CA ASN A 354 -23.53 -7.32 9.52
C ASN A 354 -22.46 -8.25 10.13
N GLY A 355 -21.24 -7.77 10.38
CA GLY A 355 -20.11 -8.56 10.88
C GLY A 355 -19.40 -9.41 9.82
N GLY A 356 -19.82 -9.30 8.56
CA GLY A 356 -19.08 -9.80 7.39
C GLY A 356 -17.95 -8.87 6.98
N ILE A 357 -17.30 -9.17 5.85
CA ILE A 357 -16.21 -8.34 5.33
C ILE A 357 -16.32 -8.10 3.82
N ILE A 358 -15.90 -6.93 3.37
CA ILE A 358 -15.63 -6.61 1.97
C ILE A 358 -14.12 -6.64 1.76
N VAL A 359 -13.69 -7.35 0.71
CA VAL A 359 -12.29 -7.40 0.30
C VAL A 359 -12.14 -6.86 -1.10
N MET A 360 -11.23 -5.91 -1.25
CA MET A 360 -10.84 -5.34 -2.53
C MET A 360 -9.46 -5.85 -2.91
N SER A 361 -9.38 -6.48 -4.07
CA SER A 361 -8.15 -7.07 -4.58
C SER A 361 -7.79 -6.50 -5.94
N GLU A 362 -6.72 -5.72 -5.98
CA GLU A 362 -6.30 -4.99 -7.17
C GLU A 362 -5.26 -5.77 -7.97
N PHE A 363 -5.46 -5.83 -9.30
CA PHE A 363 -4.43 -6.31 -10.20
C PHE A 363 -3.19 -5.40 -10.12
N TYR A 364 -2.03 -5.95 -9.77
CA TYR A 364 -0.78 -5.21 -9.60
C TYR A 364 0.39 -5.93 -10.25
N GLN A 365 1.12 -5.22 -11.11
CA GLN A 365 2.41 -5.67 -11.62
C GLN A 365 3.41 -4.52 -11.72
N THR A 366 4.69 -4.84 -11.48
CA THR A 366 5.81 -3.94 -11.71
C THR A 366 6.81 -4.59 -12.67
N PHE A 367 7.17 -3.87 -13.73
CA PHE A 367 8.17 -4.31 -14.72
C PHE A 367 9.36 -3.36 -14.73
N VAL A 368 10.55 -3.88 -14.44
CA VAL A 368 11.82 -3.16 -14.59
C VAL A 368 12.33 -3.42 -16.00
N GLY A 369 12.34 -2.39 -16.84
CA GLY A 369 12.86 -2.47 -18.20
C GLY A 369 14.38 -2.40 -18.25
N GLN A 370 14.93 -2.64 -19.43
CA GLN A 370 16.37 -2.58 -19.66
C GLN A 370 16.90 -1.15 -19.46
N SER A 371 17.96 -1.00 -18.68
CA SER A 371 18.66 0.27 -18.51
C SER A 371 19.33 0.70 -19.83
N SER A 372 19.17 1.96 -20.22
CA SER A 372 19.88 2.60 -21.34
C SER A 372 20.60 3.85 -20.86
N GLY A 373 21.74 4.23 -21.47
CA GLY A 373 22.56 5.30 -20.88
C GLY A 373 23.75 5.75 -21.72
N ILE A 374 24.37 6.86 -21.30
CA ILE A 374 25.58 7.44 -21.90
C ILE A 374 26.64 7.52 -20.80
N GLY A 375 27.76 6.82 -21.01
CA GLY A 375 28.85 6.77 -20.03
C GLY A 375 28.40 6.15 -18.70
N PRO A 376 28.79 6.72 -17.54
CA PRO A 376 28.40 6.17 -16.25
C PRO A 376 26.93 6.43 -15.91
N LEU A 377 26.17 7.20 -16.68
CA LEU A 377 24.75 7.47 -16.39
C LEU A 377 23.85 6.45 -17.09
N ALA A 378 22.90 5.90 -16.36
CA ALA A 378 21.90 4.97 -16.89
C ALA A 378 20.48 5.31 -16.43
N PHE A 379 19.53 5.07 -17.31
CA PHE A 379 18.11 5.35 -17.17
C PHE A 379 17.36 4.03 -17.26
N THR A 380 16.71 3.64 -16.17
CA THR A 380 15.96 2.39 -16.07
C THR A 380 14.47 2.72 -16.01
N PRO A 381 13.68 2.37 -17.04
CA PRO A 381 12.24 2.55 -16.96
C PRO A 381 11.61 1.49 -16.04
N ILE A 382 10.78 1.92 -15.09
CA ILE A 382 9.98 1.07 -14.21
C ILE A 382 8.51 1.32 -14.52
N THR A 383 7.81 0.29 -14.98
CA THR A 383 6.39 0.36 -15.34
C THR A 383 5.54 -0.27 -14.25
N TYR A 384 4.60 0.49 -13.72
CA TYR A 384 3.58 0.04 -12.79
C TYR A 384 2.26 -0.13 -13.54
N ILE A 385 1.58 -1.24 -13.28
CA ILE A 385 0.27 -1.56 -13.83
C ILE A 385 -0.66 -1.85 -12.67
N THR A 386 -1.73 -1.08 -12.58
CA THR A 386 -2.79 -1.22 -11.59
C THR A 386 -4.12 -1.24 -12.33
N ASN A 387 -4.63 -2.41 -12.65
CA ASN A 387 -5.84 -2.54 -13.45
C ASN A 387 -7.03 -2.83 -12.55
N GLU A 388 -7.92 -3.71 -13.00
CA GLU A 388 -9.20 -4.01 -12.38
C GLU A 388 -9.08 -4.42 -10.91
N VAL A 389 -10.16 -4.17 -10.17
CA VAL A 389 -10.27 -4.54 -8.76
C VAL A 389 -11.40 -5.56 -8.60
N ILE A 390 -11.08 -6.72 -8.05
CA ILE A 390 -12.08 -7.69 -7.62
C ILE A 390 -12.63 -7.20 -6.28
N VAL A 391 -13.95 -7.02 -6.21
CA VAL A 391 -14.66 -6.69 -4.97
C VAL A 391 -15.44 -7.94 -4.57
N SER A 392 -15.21 -8.43 -3.35
CA SER A 392 -15.86 -9.61 -2.81
C SER A 392 -16.44 -9.28 -1.44
N ALA A 393 -17.74 -9.49 -1.27
CA ALA A 393 -18.39 -9.39 0.02
C ALA A 393 -18.68 -10.78 0.57
N MET A 394 -18.33 -10.97 1.83
CA MET A 394 -18.58 -12.19 2.58
C MET A 394 -19.49 -11.88 3.77
N ASP A 395 -20.36 -12.84 4.08
CA ASP A 395 -21.21 -12.80 5.28
C ASP A 395 -20.37 -12.96 6.55
N ALA A 396 -21.02 -12.85 7.72
CA ALA A 396 -20.35 -13.08 9.00
C ALA A 396 -19.79 -14.52 9.08
N GLU A 397 -20.42 -15.48 8.40
CA GLU A 397 -20.06 -16.90 8.32
C GLU A 397 -18.80 -17.15 7.48
N GLY A 398 -18.37 -16.16 6.69
CA GLY A 398 -17.23 -16.24 5.78
C GLY A 398 -17.58 -16.82 4.40
N ASN A 399 -18.85 -17.03 4.09
CA ASN A 399 -19.30 -17.42 2.75
C ASN A 399 -19.36 -16.19 1.85
N LEU A 400 -19.03 -16.39 0.57
CA LEU A 400 -19.13 -15.34 -0.43
C LEU A 400 -20.61 -15.08 -0.78
N GLU A 401 -21.11 -13.89 -0.44
CA GLU A 401 -22.46 -13.46 -0.82
C GLU A 401 -22.48 -12.98 -2.28
N TRP A 402 -21.51 -12.13 -2.63
CA TRP A 402 -21.35 -11.65 -4.00
C TRP A 402 -19.90 -11.29 -4.31
N SER A 403 -19.57 -11.30 -5.59
CA SER A 403 -18.34 -10.71 -6.08
C SER A 403 -18.56 -10.04 -7.43
N ASN A 404 -17.97 -8.87 -7.60
CA ASN A 404 -18.05 -8.07 -8.80
C ASN A 404 -16.68 -7.48 -9.13
N VAL A 405 -16.55 -6.84 -10.28
CA VAL A 405 -15.28 -6.31 -10.78
C VAL A 405 -15.45 -4.82 -11.06
N LEU A 406 -14.63 -3.99 -10.40
CA LEU A 406 -14.48 -2.59 -10.74
C LEU A 406 -13.53 -2.50 -11.96
N PRO A 407 -14.01 -2.05 -13.12
CA PRO A 407 -13.22 -1.99 -14.32
C PRO A 407 -12.28 -0.77 -14.29
N LYS A 408 -10.98 -1.00 -14.47
CA LYS A 408 -10.01 0.08 -14.71
C LYS A 408 -8.77 -0.44 -15.41
N GLU A 409 -8.15 0.41 -16.23
CA GLU A 409 -6.89 0.09 -16.92
C GLU A 409 -5.87 1.23 -16.73
N GLN A 410 -5.11 1.17 -15.64
CA GLN A 410 -4.11 2.20 -15.34
C GLN A 410 -2.69 1.65 -15.45
N LYS A 411 -1.84 2.43 -16.11
CA LYS A 411 -0.42 2.13 -16.26
C LYS A 411 0.39 3.42 -16.23
N VAL A 412 1.55 3.38 -15.58
CA VAL A 412 2.50 4.48 -15.62
C VAL A 412 3.94 3.97 -15.65
N THR A 413 4.79 4.65 -16.41
CA THR A 413 6.22 4.34 -16.47
C THR A 413 6.99 5.52 -15.91
N VAL A 414 7.81 5.27 -14.88
CA VAL A 414 8.75 6.25 -14.33
C VAL A 414 10.17 5.87 -14.71
N THR A 415 11.05 6.86 -14.84
CA THR A 415 12.45 6.61 -15.16
C THR A 415 13.31 6.78 -13.92
N GLN A 416 13.97 5.70 -13.51
CA GLN A 416 15.00 5.73 -12.49
C GLN A 416 16.34 6.10 -13.14
N LEU A 417 16.89 7.24 -12.74
CA LEU A 417 18.25 7.61 -13.07
C LEU A 417 19.19 6.89 -12.10
N SER A 418 20.27 6.31 -12.62
CA SER A 418 21.32 5.65 -11.86
C SER A 418 22.70 6.02 -12.42
N ILE A 419 23.73 5.88 -11.59
CA ILE A 419 25.13 6.00 -12.01
C ILE A 419 25.83 4.65 -11.84
N GLY A 420 26.35 4.12 -12.94
CA GLY A 420 27.13 2.90 -13.03
C GLY A 420 28.63 3.18 -13.02
N PHE A 421 29.38 2.41 -12.24
CA PHE A 421 30.85 2.32 -12.38
C PHE A 421 31.19 0.99 -13.05
N PHE A 422 31.83 1.06 -14.21
CA PHE A 422 32.34 -0.10 -14.94
C PHE A 422 33.85 -0.16 -14.74
N ALA A 423 34.35 -1.21 -14.10
CA ALA A 423 35.77 -1.50 -14.10
C ALA A 423 36.11 -2.15 -15.45
N VAL A 424 36.76 -1.40 -16.34
CA VAL A 424 37.32 -1.96 -17.58
C VAL A 424 38.72 -2.46 -17.25
N GLY A 425 38.82 -3.74 -16.88
CA GLY A 425 40.10 -4.44 -16.79
C GLY A 425 40.55 -4.85 -18.20
N GLY A 426 41.46 -4.08 -18.80
CA GLY A 426 42.01 -4.39 -20.11
C GLY A 426 43.03 -5.54 -20.04
N GLY A 427 42.71 -6.64 -20.73
CA GLY A 427 43.61 -7.75 -21.04
C GLY A 427 42.96 -8.67 -22.07
N ASN A 428 43.68 -8.93 -23.17
CA ASN A 428 43.25 -9.64 -24.39
C ASN A 428 42.14 -10.69 -24.21
N GLY A 429 40.94 -10.38 -24.72
CA GLY A 429 39.99 -11.38 -25.22
C GLY A 429 38.62 -11.48 -24.54
N VAL A 430 38.43 -11.05 -23.29
CA VAL A 430 37.11 -11.12 -22.62
C VAL A 430 36.91 -9.95 -21.64
N ASN A 431 36.04 -9.01 -22.00
CA ASN A 431 35.60 -7.95 -21.09
C ASN A 431 34.36 -8.43 -20.30
N ILE A 432 34.54 -8.97 -19.09
CA ILE A 432 33.43 -9.13 -18.13
C ILE A 432 33.36 -7.83 -17.31
N ALA A 433 32.54 -6.89 -17.77
CA ALA A 433 32.26 -5.67 -17.01
C ALA A 433 31.23 -5.98 -15.91
N ALA A 434 31.69 -6.32 -14.71
CA ALA A 434 30.86 -6.30 -13.51
C ALA A 434 30.61 -4.82 -13.11
N GLY A 435 29.54 -4.23 -13.63
CA GLY A 435 29.15 -2.85 -13.31
C GLY A 435 28.20 -2.78 -12.10
N PHE A 436 28.47 -1.90 -11.15
CA PHE A 436 27.52 -1.58 -10.06
C PHE A 436 26.76 -0.30 -10.40
N MET A 437 25.42 -0.35 -10.41
CA MET A 437 24.56 0.82 -10.62
C MET A 437 23.98 1.36 -9.31
N PHE A 438 24.15 2.65 -9.05
CA PHE A 438 23.60 3.34 -7.89
C PHE A 438 22.44 4.25 -8.29
N PRO A 439 21.22 4.08 -7.74
CA PRO A 439 20.11 4.97 -8.06
C PRO A 439 20.39 6.41 -7.58
N LEU A 440 20.17 7.37 -8.48
CA LEU A 440 20.28 8.81 -8.23
C LEU A 440 18.92 9.45 -7.93
N GLY A 441 17.84 8.93 -8.51
CA GLY A 441 16.47 9.42 -8.27
C GLY A 441 15.50 8.98 -9.35
N VAL A 442 14.22 9.23 -9.13
CA VAL A 442 13.16 9.01 -10.12
C VAL A 442 12.82 10.35 -10.76
N LEU A 443 12.76 10.39 -12.10
CA LEU A 443 12.60 11.64 -12.86
C LEU A 443 11.14 12.05 -13.04
N ASN A 444 10.20 11.10 -12.94
CA ASN A 444 8.77 11.32 -13.18
C ASN A 444 7.92 10.90 -11.98
N GLU A 445 6.83 11.64 -11.78
CA GLU A 445 5.69 11.31 -10.93
C GLU A 445 4.77 10.29 -11.64
N GLY A 446 4.04 9.44 -10.91
CA GLY A 446 3.13 8.51 -11.56
C GLY A 446 2.41 7.49 -10.68
N PRO A 447 3.14 6.59 -9.98
CA PRO A 447 2.54 5.48 -9.25
C PRO A 447 1.55 5.93 -8.18
N GLU A 448 1.72 7.14 -7.65
CA GLU A 448 0.87 7.72 -6.64
C GLU A 448 -0.54 8.11 -7.12
N TYR A 449 -0.73 8.29 -8.44
CA TYR A 449 -2.05 8.54 -9.04
C TYR A 449 -2.85 7.26 -9.29
N LEU A 450 -2.20 6.12 -9.12
CA LEU A 450 -2.78 4.80 -9.34
C LEU A 450 -3.55 4.33 -8.09
N SER A 451 -4.28 3.24 -8.25
CA SER A 451 -5.11 2.62 -7.20
C SER A 451 -6.44 3.31 -6.92
N SER A 452 -7.05 3.01 -5.78
CA SER A 452 -8.40 3.41 -5.39
C SER A 452 -8.46 3.88 -3.94
N ILE A 453 -9.45 4.71 -3.62
CA ILE A 453 -9.85 5.07 -2.25
C ILE A 453 -11.20 4.41 -1.99
N ALA A 454 -11.31 3.57 -0.96
CA ALA A 454 -12.54 2.87 -0.63
C ALA A 454 -13.13 3.34 0.69
N MET A 455 -14.45 3.48 0.72
CA MET A 455 -15.23 3.92 1.87
C MET A 455 -16.48 3.07 1.97
N TYR A 456 -16.86 2.72 3.20
CA TYR A 456 -18.07 1.96 3.46
C TYR A 456 -18.84 2.63 4.59
N GLU A 457 -20.10 2.91 4.35
CA GLU A 457 -21.01 3.48 5.34
C GLU A 457 -22.45 3.14 4.97
N LYS A 458 -23.30 2.82 5.96
CA LYS A 458 -24.75 2.57 5.80
C LYS A 458 -25.06 1.55 4.70
N GLY A 459 -24.35 0.41 4.69
CA GLY A 459 -24.58 -0.65 3.70
C GLY A 459 -24.25 -0.26 2.26
N LYS A 460 -23.34 0.70 2.03
CA LYS A 460 -22.91 1.10 0.69
C LYS A 460 -21.39 1.22 0.62
N LEU A 461 -20.77 0.56 -0.36
CA LEU A 461 -19.35 0.69 -0.65
C LEU A 461 -19.16 1.72 -1.76
N SER A 462 -18.51 2.83 -1.45
CA SER A 462 -18.12 3.90 -2.38
C SER A 462 -16.61 3.81 -2.66
N VAL A 463 -16.25 3.64 -3.93
CA VAL A 463 -14.86 3.49 -4.39
C VAL A 463 -14.52 4.57 -5.40
N ILE A 464 -13.57 5.43 -5.07
CA ILE A 464 -13.05 6.44 -6.00
C ILE A 464 -11.79 5.94 -6.67
N VAL A 465 -11.76 6.05 -7.99
CA VAL A 465 -10.57 5.79 -8.82
C VAL A 465 -10.34 6.95 -9.77
N ASN A 466 -9.09 7.13 -10.19
CA ASN A 466 -8.81 7.99 -11.33
C ASN A 466 -8.96 7.19 -12.63
N ASP A 467 -9.61 7.73 -13.65
CA ASP A 467 -9.83 7.03 -14.90
C ASP A 467 -9.57 7.92 -16.13
N ASP A 468 -9.42 7.32 -17.31
CA ASP A 468 -9.30 8.09 -18.56
C ASP A 468 -10.65 8.78 -18.85
N PRO A 469 -10.67 10.07 -19.23
CA PRO A 469 -11.92 10.76 -19.59
C PRO A 469 -12.71 10.07 -20.71
N LYS A 470 -12.07 9.21 -21.51
CA LYS A 470 -12.75 8.41 -22.55
C LYS A 470 -13.55 7.22 -22.01
N ASN A 471 -13.44 6.93 -20.72
CA ASN A 471 -14.15 5.85 -20.06
C ASN A 471 -15.43 6.31 -19.36
N ILE A 472 -15.84 7.58 -19.50
CA ILE A 472 -17.12 8.07 -18.99
C ILE A 472 -18.26 7.16 -19.45
N GLY A 473 -19.08 6.69 -18.51
CA GLY A 473 -20.17 5.74 -18.75
C GLY A 473 -19.76 4.29 -19.00
N ILE A 474 -18.46 3.96 -19.08
CA ILE A 474 -17.99 2.59 -19.31
C ILE A 474 -17.92 1.83 -17.99
N THR A 475 -18.60 0.68 -17.96
CA THR A 475 -18.66 -0.24 -16.80
C THR A 475 -18.27 -1.67 -17.16
N GLU A 476 -18.00 -1.96 -18.43
CA GLU A 476 -17.58 -3.27 -18.91
C GLU A 476 -16.08 -3.30 -19.18
N MET A 477 -15.41 -4.36 -18.75
CA MET A 477 -13.94 -4.47 -18.78
C MET A 477 -13.38 -4.46 -20.21
N ASP A 478 -14.08 -5.11 -21.16
CA ASP A 478 -13.64 -5.23 -22.55
C ASP A 478 -13.67 -3.88 -23.31
N ASP A 479 -14.46 -2.92 -22.84
CA ASP A 479 -14.62 -1.60 -23.46
C ASP A 479 -13.68 -0.54 -22.87
N MET A 480 -13.01 -0.86 -21.76
CA MET A 480 -12.14 0.07 -21.06
C MET A 480 -10.98 0.55 -21.93
N ARG A 481 -10.69 1.85 -21.87
CA ARG A 481 -9.51 2.45 -22.47
C ARG A 481 -8.40 2.60 -21.44
N LYS A 482 -7.21 2.15 -21.81
CA LYS A 482 -5.97 2.40 -21.06
C LYS A 482 -5.75 3.89 -20.84
N VAL A 483 -5.50 4.25 -19.58
CA VAL A 483 -5.02 5.57 -19.20
C VAL A 483 -3.72 5.89 -19.94
N ARG A 484 -3.72 7.00 -20.69
CA ARG A 484 -2.53 7.45 -21.42
C ARG A 484 -1.68 8.46 -20.66
N ASN A 485 -2.30 9.25 -19.79
CA ASN A 485 -1.63 10.29 -19.03
C ASN A 485 -2.30 10.45 -17.67
N VAL A 486 -1.59 10.04 -16.62
CA VAL A 486 -2.07 10.09 -15.24
C VAL A 486 -2.48 11.50 -14.79
N LYS A 487 -1.85 12.56 -15.31
CA LYS A 487 -2.17 13.96 -14.96
C LYS A 487 -3.40 14.52 -15.68
N LYS A 488 -4.06 13.72 -16.53
CA LYS A 488 -5.29 14.07 -17.24
C LYS A 488 -6.46 13.17 -16.88
N MET A 489 -6.27 12.26 -15.92
CA MET A 489 -7.36 11.41 -15.45
C MET A 489 -8.44 12.24 -14.76
N ILE A 490 -9.61 11.65 -14.64
CA ILE A 490 -10.72 12.17 -13.86
C ILE A 490 -10.98 11.25 -12.66
N PRO A 491 -11.23 11.78 -11.45
CA PRO A 491 -11.78 10.96 -10.39
C PRO A 491 -13.21 10.56 -10.74
N VAL A 492 -13.52 9.29 -10.53
CA VAL A 492 -14.81 8.66 -10.83
C VAL A 492 -15.21 7.85 -9.61
N LEU A 493 -16.48 7.87 -9.29
CA LEU A 493 -17.04 7.09 -8.19
C LEU A 493 -17.69 5.81 -8.75
N PHE A 494 -17.34 4.67 -8.15
CA PHE A 494 -18.08 3.43 -8.27
C PHE A 494 -18.76 3.14 -6.95
N GLU A 495 -20.02 2.76 -7.00
CA GLU A 495 -20.77 2.40 -5.81
C GLU A 495 -21.27 0.96 -5.95
N PHE A 496 -21.19 0.21 -4.86
CA PHE A 496 -21.71 -1.15 -4.77
C PHE A 496 -22.78 -1.20 -3.71
N ASP A 497 -23.95 -1.71 -4.10
CA ASP A 497 -25.00 -2.10 -3.17
C ASP A 497 -24.53 -3.30 -2.34
N ASP A 498 -24.54 -3.18 -1.01
CA ASP A 498 -23.97 -4.21 -0.13
C ASP A 498 -24.75 -5.53 -0.13
N ALA A 499 -26.05 -5.50 -0.43
CA ALA A 499 -26.88 -6.70 -0.45
C ALA A 499 -26.72 -7.50 -1.75
N THR A 500 -26.60 -6.81 -2.89
CA THR A 500 -26.65 -7.44 -4.22
C THR A 500 -25.31 -7.43 -4.97
N GLY A 501 -24.36 -6.60 -4.55
CA GLY A 501 -23.12 -6.35 -5.29
C GLY A 501 -23.32 -5.59 -6.60
N LYS A 502 -24.53 -5.05 -6.84
CA LYS A 502 -24.83 -4.26 -8.03
C LYS A 502 -23.97 -3.01 -8.03
N MET A 503 -23.22 -2.83 -9.11
CA MET A 503 -22.30 -1.71 -9.29
C MET A 503 -22.97 -0.58 -10.09
N THR A 504 -22.80 0.65 -9.63
CA THR A 504 -23.11 1.87 -10.39
C THR A 504 -21.87 2.74 -10.54
N ARG A 505 -21.78 3.48 -11.64
CA ARG A 505 -20.70 4.43 -11.92
C ARG A 505 -21.27 5.84 -11.95
N THR A 506 -20.62 6.76 -11.26
CA THR A 506 -20.91 8.19 -11.31
C THR A 506 -19.66 8.93 -11.76
N ASP A 507 -19.76 9.52 -12.95
CA ASP A 507 -18.75 10.40 -13.51
C ASP A 507 -18.98 11.84 -13.03
N PRO A 508 -17.94 12.69 -13.03
CA PRO A 508 -18.10 14.11 -12.72
C PRO A 508 -18.95 14.83 -13.78
N ASP A 509 -19.83 15.74 -13.34
CA ASP A 509 -20.82 16.44 -14.19
C ASP A 509 -20.20 17.17 -15.39
N GLU A 510 -18.98 17.70 -15.24
CA GLU A 510 -18.21 18.30 -16.34
C GLU A 510 -16.73 17.91 -16.25
N TYR A 511 -16.17 17.39 -17.36
CA TYR A 511 -14.72 17.30 -17.53
C TYR A 511 -14.12 18.70 -17.64
N LYS A 512 -13.53 19.19 -16.55
CA LYS A 512 -12.86 20.49 -16.55
C LYS A 512 -11.40 20.33 -16.93
N LYS A 513 -11.00 21.01 -18.01
CA LYS A 513 -9.59 21.05 -18.47
C LYS A 513 -8.72 21.52 -17.31
N LYS A 514 -7.74 20.71 -16.90
CA LYS A 514 -6.86 20.94 -15.74
C LYS A 514 -7.54 20.81 -14.37
N GLN A 515 -8.56 19.97 -14.20
CA GLN A 515 -9.00 19.59 -12.86
C GLN A 515 -7.89 18.87 -12.07
N LEU A 516 -8.01 18.85 -10.75
CA LEU A 516 -7.10 18.10 -9.88
C LEU A 516 -7.35 16.60 -10.05
N VAL A 517 -6.27 15.84 -10.16
CA VAL A 517 -6.30 14.38 -10.18
C VAL A 517 -5.89 13.89 -8.80
N LEU A 518 -6.67 12.98 -8.22
CA LEU A 518 -6.38 12.43 -6.90
C LEU A 518 -5.09 11.62 -6.94
N ARG A 519 -4.45 11.47 -5.79
CA ARG A 519 -3.34 10.52 -5.60
C ARG A 519 -3.74 9.49 -4.54
N PRO A 520 -4.45 8.41 -4.91
CA PRO A 520 -5.00 7.45 -3.96
C PRO A 520 -3.96 6.82 -3.01
N ALA A 521 -2.70 6.71 -3.45
CA ALA A 521 -1.62 6.21 -2.60
C ALA A 521 -1.18 7.21 -1.51
N ILE A 522 -1.65 8.46 -1.56
CA ILE A 522 -1.35 9.53 -0.61
C ILE A 522 -2.65 9.90 0.08
N THR A 523 -3.10 9.00 0.95
CA THR A 523 -4.33 9.16 1.72
C THR A 523 -4.10 8.80 3.18
N TYR A 524 -4.86 9.45 4.04
CA TYR A 524 -4.89 9.19 5.48
C TYR A 524 -6.35 9.14 5.91
N ARG A 525 -6.77 8.02 6.50
CA ARG A 525 -8.13 7.86 7.01
C ARG A 525 -8.20 8.53 8.38
N LYS A 526 -9.00 9.58 8.50
CA LYS A 526 -9.19 10.29 9.78
C LYS A 526 -10.34 9.71 10.59
N ALA A 527 -11.42 9.34 9.92
CA ALA A 527 -12.60 8.72 10.53
C ALA A 527 -13.29 7.83 9.49
N PRO A 528 -14.31 7.02 9.87
CA PRO A 528 -15.23 6.45 8.90
C PRO A 528 -15.79 7.55 7.96
N GLY A 529 -15.68 7.35 6.66
CA GLY A 529 -16.17 8.32 5.65
C GLY A 529 -15.34 9.61 5.47
N GLU A 530 -14.31 9.86 6.28
CA GLU A 530 -13.48 11.08 6.21
C GLU A 530 -12.00 10.74 5.95
N TYR A 531 -11.48 11.22 4.82
CA TYR A 531 -10.10 10.95 4.39
C TYR A 531 -9.39 12.25 4.04
N VAL A 532 -8.17 12.43 4.55
CA VAL A 532 -7.25 13.43 4.02
C VAL A 532 -6.62 12.87 2.75
N ILE A 533 -6.70 13.65 1.68
CA ILE A 533 -6.27 13.26 0.34
C ILE A 533 -5.28 14.28 -0.22
N PHE A 534 -4.39 13.82 -1.11
CA PHE A 534 -3.57 14.73 -1.91
C PHE A 534 -3.96 14.65 -3.38
N ALA A 535 -4.05 15.79 -4.05
CA ALA A 535 -4.40 15.87 -5.45
C ALA A 535 -3.53 16.86 -6.20
N SER A 536 -3.36 16.63 -7.50
CA SER A 536 -2.49 17.48 -8.33
C SER A 536 -2.83 17.39 -9.80
N ASN A 537 -2.41 18.41 -10.54
CA ASN A 537 -2.40 18.42 -12.00
C ASN A 537 -1.04 19.00 -12.48
N LYS A 538 -0.99 19.51 -13.72
CA LYS A 538 0.24 20.13 -14.25
C LYS A 538 0.66 21.40 -13.49
N ASP A 539 -0.30 22.17 -12.99
CA ASP A 539 -0.11 23.54 -12.53
C ASP A 539 -0.28 23.68 -11.00
N LYS A 540 -1.02 22.78 -10.36
CA LYS A 540 -1.40 22.86 -8.94
C LYS A 540 -1.24 21.52 -8.24
N LYS A 541 -0.96 21.62 -6.94
CA LYS A 541 -0.89 20.54 -5.96
C LYS A 541 -1.58 21.06 -4.71
N ASN A 542 -2.47 20.25 -4.12
CA ASN A 542 -3.34 20.65 -3.02
C ASN A 542 -3.54 19.46 -2.08
N LEU A 543 -3.52 19.73 -0.77
CA LEU A 543 -4.13 18.85 0.21
C LEU A 543 -5.65 19.09 0.18
N GLY A 544 -6.43 18.06 0.45
CA GLY A 544 -7.86 18.19 0.64
C GLY A 544 -8.40 17.16 1.62
N THR A 545 -9.69 17.27 1.88
CA THR A 545 -10.47 16.29 2.61
C THR A 545 -11.57 15.76 1.72
N LEU A 546 -11.79 14.46 1.82
CA LEU A 546 -12.83 13.72 1.13
C LEU A 546 -13.84 13.29 2.19
N TYR A 547 -15.11 13.60 1.94
CA TYR A 547 -16.24 13.24 2.80
C TYR A 547 -17.24 12.40 2.04
N LEU A 548 -17.67 11.29 2.63
CA LEU A 548 -18.84 10.55 2.21
C LEU A 548 -20.10 11.23 2.77
N ASN A 549 -21.05 11.60 1.90
CA ASN A 549 -22.29 12.29 2.29
C ASN A 549 -23.47 11.32 2.50
#